data_AF-A0A1N7FGS7-F1
#
_entry.id   AF-A0A1N7FGS7-F1
#
_cell.length_a   1.000
_cell.length_b   1.000
_cell.length_c   1.000
_cell.angle_alpha   90.00
_cell.angle_beta   90.00
_cell.angle_gamma   90.00
#
_symmetry.space_group_name_H-M   'P 1'
#
loop_
_entity.id
_entity.type
_entity.pdbx_description
1 polymer ?
#
loop_
_entity_poly.entity_id
_entity_poly.type
_entity_poly.pdbx_seq_one_letter_code
_entity_poly.pdbx_strand_id
1 'polypeptide(L)'
;MAEDHKSFMNIINNSPSCAERWAGLTEKAIADARAHGVTLEPDDCLNIREIRLAAMGAELDSEAYQNELLNLPQLSMAARKKAIQEGDSDIRAAALSDLNRWRENEHFSHRTAHAARRLSEARELGIATPAPAQDELSRNDRLEMLKEVKDPAERLALARKWNLIK
;
A
#
# COMPACT_ATOMS: atom_id res chain seq x y z
N MET A 1 -5.53 16.09 7.12
CA MET A 1 -5.47 14.73 7.69
C MET A 1 -5.08 14.75 9.16
N ALA A 2 -3.83 15.04 9.58
CA ALA A 2 -3.45 15.03 11.00
C ALA A 2 -4.08 16.15 11.86
N GLU A 3 -4.49 17.26 11.25
CA GLU A 3 -5.12 18.38 11.95
C GLU A 3 -6.61 18.16 12.22
N ASP A 4 -7.28 17.37 11.38
CA ASP A 4 -8.74 17.20 11.36
C ASP A 4 -9.27 16.39 12.56
N HIS A 5 -8.40 15.67 13.26
CA HIS A 5 -8.78 14.77 14.37
C HIS A 5 -8.15 15.14 15.71
N LYS A 6 -7.43 16.27 15.79
CA LYS A 6 -6.79 16.74 17.03
C LYS A 6 -7.79 16.89 18.18
N SER A 7 -8.96 17.47 17.93
CA SER A 7 -10.01 17.65 18.93
C SER A 7 -10.53 16.32 19.48
N PHE A 8 -10.70 15.32 18.60
CA PHE A 8 -11.12 13.98 19.00
C PHE A 8 -10.03 13.30 19.84
N MET A 9 -8.79 13.28 19.35
CA MET A 9 -7.67 12.67 20.08
C MET A 9 -7.41 13.34 21.44
N ASN A 10 -7.61 14.65 21.54
CA ASN A 10 -7.55 15.35 22.83
C ASN A 10 -8.63 14.86 23.80
N ILE A 11 -9.86 14.58 23.34
CA ILE A 11 -10.91 14.04 24.20
C ILE A 11 -10.58 12.61 24.64
N ILE A 12 -10.11 11.77 23.71
CA ILE A 12 -9.70 10.39 24.00
C ILE A 12 -8.57 10.37 25.03
N ASN A 13 -7.52 11.17 24.82
CA ASN A 13 -6.34 11.20 25.69
C ASN A 13 -6.63 11.73 27.10
N ASN A 14 -7.65 12.59 27.27
CA ASN A 14 -8.03 13.15 28.56
C ASN A 14 -9.11 12.35 29.29
N SER A 15 -9.66 11.30 28.69
CA SER A 15 -10.73 10.48 29.27
C SER A 15 -10.40 8.98 29.17
N PRO A 16 -9.96 8.33 30.27
CA PRO A 16 -9.57 6.92 30.27
C PRO A 16 -10.65 5.98 29.74
N SER A 17 -11.93 6.27 30.01
CA SER A 17 -13.05 5.45 29.54
C SER A 17 -13.30 5.58 28.04
N CYS A 18 -12.96 6.73 27.43
CA CYS A 18 -13.00 6.89 25.99
C CYS A 18 -11.79 6.23 25.33
N ALA A 19 -10.60 6.30 25.95
CA ALA A 19 -9.39 5.63 25.48
C ALA A 19 -9.54 4.10 25.44
N GLU A 20 -10.11 3.49 26.48
CA GLU A 20 -10.35 2.05 26.53
C GLU A 20 -11.33 1.60 25.44
N ARG A 21 -12.45 2.32 25.27
CA ARG A 21 -13.42 2.04 24.20
C ARG A 21 -12.82 2.23 22.81
N TRP A 22 -12.04 3.30 22.61
CA TRP A 22 -11.33 3.55 21.37
C TRP A 22 -10.38 2.39 21.04
N ALA A 23 -9.54 1.98 21.99
CA ALA A 23 -8.60 0.86 21.79
C ALA A 23 -9.33 -0.42 21.36
N GLY A 24 -10.39 -0.82 22.07
CA GLY A 24 -11.16 -2.02 21.73
C GLY A 24 -11.83 -1.93 20.35
N LEU A 25 -12.36 -0.76 19.99
CA LEU A 25 -12.98 -0.56 18.67
C LEU A 25 -11.94 -0.53 17.53
N THR A 26 -10.76 0.04 17.77
CA THR A 26 -9.66 0.01 16.79
C THR A 26 -9.13 -1.40 16.58
N GLU A 27 -8.95 -2.19 17.64
CA GLU A 27 -8.55 -3.60 17.53
C GLU A 27 -9.57 -4.41 16.73
N LYS A 28 -10.87 -4.18 16.98
CA LYS A 28 -11.94 -4.80 16.20
C LYS A 28 -11.87 -4.41 14.72
N ALA A 29 -11.71 -3.13 14.41
CA ALA A 29 -11.64 -2.66 13.03
C ALA A 29 -10.42 -3.20 12.27
N ILE A 30 -9.27 -3.28 12.93
CA ILE A 30 -8.06 -3.89 12.37
C ILE A 30 -8.28 -5.39 12.13
N ALA A 31 -8.94 -6.10 13.05
CA ALA A 31 -9.25 -7.52 12.89
C ALA A 31 -10.25 -7.76 11.74
N ASP A 32 -11.30 -6.95 11.64
CA ASP A 32 -12.31 -7.03 10.58
C ASP A 32 -11.68 -6.74 9.21
N ALA A 33 -10.84 -5.69 9.11
CA ALA A 33 -10.11 -5.40 7.88
C ALA A 33 -9.15 -6.52 7.47
N ARG A 34 -8.52 -7.19 8.44
CA ARG A 34 -7.65 -8.34 8.18
C ARG A 34 -8.42 -9.51 7.56
N ALA A 35 -9.69 -9.71 7.92
CA ALA A 35 -10.54 -10.71 7.27
C ALA A 35 -10.74 -10.42 5.77
N HIS A 36 -10.66 -9.14 5.39
CA HIS A 36 -10.69 -8.69 3.99
C HIS A 36 -9.30 -8.65 3.33
N GLY A 37 -8.24 -9.06 4.03
CA GLY A 37 -6.87 -9.10 3.51
C GLY A 37 -6.14 -7.76 3.58
N VAL A 38 -6.60 -6.83 4.42
CA VAL A 38 -6.02 -5.49 4.57
C VAL A 38 -5.55 -5.28 6.00
N THR A 39 -4.37 -4.68 6.15
CA THR A 39 -3.87 -4.24 7.46
C THR A 39 -4.12 -2.74 7.57
N LEU A 40 -4.96 -2.35 8.53
CA LEU A 40 -5.17 -0.95 8.90
C LEU A 40 -4.20 -0.56 10.02
N GLU A 41 -3.75 0.69 10.02
CA GLU A 41 -3.10 1.31 11.17
C GLU A 41 -4.15 1.98 12.09
N PRO A 42 -3.83 2.24 13.37
CA PRO A 42 -4.75 2.94 14.28
C PRO A 42 -5.21 4.30 13.76
N ASP A 43 -4.36 4.99 13.01
CA ASP A 43 -4.69 6.28 12.40
C ASP A 43 -5.74 6.17 11.30
N ASP A 44 -5.79 5.03 10.59
CA ASP A 44 -6.79 4.79 9.55
C ASP A 44 -8.20 4.64 10.13
N CYS A 45 -8.28 4.11 11.35
CA CYS A 45 -9.53 3.97 12.08
C CYS A 45 -10.17 5.33 12.40
N LEU A 46 -9.40 6.42 12.43
CA LEU A 46 -9.92 7.78 12.63
C LEU A 46 -10.80 8.25 11.47
N ASN A 47 -10.66 7.64 10.29
CA ASN A 47 -11.49 7.95 9.13
C ASN A 47 -12.87 7.28 9.22
N ILE A 48 -13.06 6.32 10.13
CA ILE A 48 -14.34 5.66 10.36
C ILE A 48 -15.12 6.49 11.40
N ARG A 49 -16.17 7.17 10.93
CA ARG A 49 -16.99 8.04 11.77
C ARG A 49 -17.71 7.23 12.84
N GLU A 50 -18.24 6.06 12.50
CA GLU A 50 -19.00 5.23 13.46
C GLU A 50 -18.14 4.76 14.65
N ILE A 51 -16.87 4.39 14.42
CA ILE A 51 -15.94 4.05 15.50
C ILE A 51 -15.73 5.25 16.43
N ARG A 52 -15.56 6.46 15.87
CA ARG A 52 -15.38 7.67 16.69
C ARG A 52 -16.62 7.98 17.53
N LEU A 53 -17.82 7.82 16.97
CA LEU A 53 -19.07 8.03 17.71
C LEU A 53 -19.23 6.99 18.83
N ALA A 54 -18.95 5.72 18.54
CA ALA A 54 -18.99 4.66 19.54
C ALA A 54 -17.95 4.86 20.66
N ALA A 55 -16.75 5.34 20.32
CA ALA A 55 -15.72 5.71 21.29
C ALA A 55 -16.14 6.90 22.18
N MET A 56 -17.04 7.76 21.69
CA MET A 56 -17.63 8.86 22.45
C MET A 56 -18.85 8.45 23.28
N GLY A 57 -19.43 7.27 23.04
CA GLY A 57 -20.51 6.69 23.86
C GLY A 57 -21.82 6.46 23.13
N ALA A 58 -21.86 6.68 21.82
CA ALA A 58 -22.98 6.25 21.00
C ALA A 58 -23.01 4.72 20.86
N GLU A 59 -24.17 4.16 20.54
CA GLU A 59 -24.26 2.77 20.11
C GLU A 59 -23.62 2.61 18.73
N LEU A 60 -22.92 1.49 18.52
CA LEU A 60 -22.27 1.20 17.24
C LEU A 60 -23.32 0.73 16.23
N ASP A 61 -23.61 1.55 15.23
CA ASP A 61 -24.36 1.11 14.05
C ASP A 61 -23.46 0.18 13.22
N SER A 62 -23.79 -1.11 13.25
CA SER A 62 -23.01 -2.14 12.58
C SER A 62 -23.09 -2.05 11.07
N GLU A 63 -24.20 -1.59 10.50
CA GLU A 63 -24.37 -1.47 9.06
C GLU A 63 -23.56 -0.27 8.54
N ALA A 64 -23.71 0.89 9.19
CA ALA A 64 -22.93 2.07 8.85
C ALA A 64 -21.42 1.84 9.03
N TYR A 65 -21.02 1.15 10.11
CA TYR A 65 -19.63 0.77 10.35
C TYR A 65 -19.06 -0.09 9.22
N GLN A 66 -19.75 -1.15 8.82
CA GLN A 66 -19.28 -2.04 7.75
C GLN A 66 -19.18 -1.31 6.40
N ASN A 67 -20.17 -0.47 6.09
CA ASN A 67 -20.14 0.36 4.90
C ASN A 67 -18.95 1.33 4.90
N GLU A 68 -18.65 1.99 6.03
CA GLU A 68 -17.50 2.88 6.15
C GLU A 68 -16.16 2.11 6.07
N LEU A 69 -16.08 0.94 6.71
CA LEU A 69 -14.89 0.07 6.67
C LEU A 69 -14.56 -0.33 5.23
N LEU A 70 -15.53 -0.86 4.48
CA LEU A 70 -15.33 -1.31 3.09
C LEU A 70 -15.01 -0.16 2.13
N ASN A 71 -15.44 1.06 2.45
CA ASN A 71 -15.16 2.25 1.67
C ASN A 71 -13.82 2.92 2.02
N LEU A 72 -13.05 2.39 2.97
CA LEU A 72 -11.71 2.89 3.23
C LEU A 72 -10.83 2.78 1.97
N PRO A 73 -10.03 3.81 1.64
CA PRO A 73 -9.19 3.81 0.44
C PRO A 73 -8.27 2.59 0.32
N GLN A 74 -7.75 2.12 1.46
CA GLN A 74 -6.85 0.96 1.53
C GLN A 74 -7.58 -0.34 1.19
N LEU A 75 -8.84 -0.49 1.63
CA LEU A 75 -9.72 -1.61 1.29
C LEU A 75 -10.15 -1.57 -0.17
N SER A 76 -10.47 -0.38 -0.70
CA SER A 76 -10.78 -0.21 -2.11
C SER A 76 -9.61 -0.60 -3.02
N MET A 77 -8.38 -0.20 -2.68
CA MET A 77 -7.18 -0.55 -3.45
C MET A 77 -6.81 -2.03 -3.33
N ALA A 78 -6.89 -2.61 -2.13
CA ALA A 78 -6.62 -4.02 -1.91
C ALA A 78 -7.67 -4.92 -2.58
N ALA A 79 -8.95 -4.56 -2.52
CA ALA A 79 -10.03 -5.26 -3.21
C ALA A 79 -9.84 -5.21 -4.73
N ARG A 80 -9.47 -4.06 -5.30
CA ARG A 80 -9.12 -3.93 -6.72
C ARG A 80 -7.92 -4.82 -7.09
N LYS A 81 -6.87 -4.82 -6.26
CA LYS A 81 -5.68 -5.66 -6.48
C LYS A 81 -6.01 -7.15 -6.44
N LYS A 82 -6.84 -7.57 -5.47
CA LYS A 82 -7.31 -8.95 -5.33
C LYS A 82 -8.16 -9.36 -6.54
N ALA A 83 -9.12 -8.53 -6.97
CA ALA A 83 -9.94 -8.80 -8.16
C ALA A 83 -9.10 -8.93 -9.44
N ILE A 84 -8.06 -8.10 -9.61
CA ILE A 84 -7.13 -8.20 -10.74
C ILE A 84 -6.31 -9.50 -10.67
N GLN A 85 -5.88 -9.92 -9.48
CA GLN A 85 -5.16 -11.18 -9.27
C GLN A 85 -6.04 -12.42 -9.46
N GLU A 86 -7.32 -12.35 -9.09
CA GLU A 86 -8.32 -13.40 -9.28
C GLU A 86 -8.78 -13.53 -10.75
N GLY A 87 -8.33 -12.62 -11.62
CA GLY A 87 -8.50 -12.74 -13.07
C GLY A 87 -9.75 -12.06 -13.62
N ASP A 88 -10.37 -11.14 -12.87
CA ASP A 88 -11.49 -10.35 -13.34
C ASP A 88 -11.06 -9.42 -14.50
N SER A 89 -11.48 -9.77 -15.72
CA SER A 89 -11.13 -9.05 -16.94
C SER A 89 -11.72 -7.65 -16.99
N ASP A 90 -12.88 -7.43 -16.37
CA ASP A 90 -13.61 -6.18 -16.46
C ASP A 90 -12.99 -5.15 -15.50
N ILE A 91 -12.65 -5.57 -14.29
CA ILE A 91 -11.90 -4.74 -13.33
C ILE A 91 -10.50 -4.41 -13.86
N ARG A 92 -9.83 -5.37 -14.50
CA ARG A 92 -8.53 -5.13 -15.15
C ARG A 92 -8.62 -4.13 -16.31
N ALA A 93 -9.66 -4.24 -17.15
CA ALA A 93 -9.89 -3.32 -18.26
C ALA A 93 -10.23 -1.90 -17.76
N ALA A 94 -11.06 -1.79 -16.72
CA ALA A 94 -11.39 -0.51 -16.08
C ALA A 94 -10.13 0.16 -15.49
N ALA A 95 -9.30 -0.61 -14.76
CA ALA A 95 -8.06 -0.09 -14.21
C ALA A 95 -7.06 0.37 -15.29
N LEU A 96 -6.95 -0.37 -16.40
CA LEU A 96 -6.15 0.03 -17.56
C LEU A 96 -6.71 1.30 -18.23
N SER A 97 -8.04 1.42 -18.33
CA SER A 97 -8.69 2.61 -18.87
C SER A 97 -8.41 3.84 -18.00
N ASP A 98 -8.53 3.72 -16.68
CA ASP A 98 -8.22 4.80 -15.73
C ASP A 98 -6.76 5.25 -15.82
N LEU A 99 -5.83 4.28 -15.92
CA LEU A 99 -4.41 4.52 -16.17
C LEU A 99 -4.14 5.24 -17.50
N ASN A 100 -4.96 4.98 -18.51
CA ASN A 100 -4.80 5.53 -19.86
C ASN A 100 -5.57 6.85 -20.08
N ARG A 101 -6.54 7.18 -19.21
CA ARG A 101 -7.39 8.38 -19.33
C ARG A 101 -6.60 9.68 -19.41
N TRP A 102 -5.43 9.73 -18.77
CA TRP A 102 -4.56 10.89 -18.76
C TRP A 102 -3.75 11.07 -20.05
N ARG A 103 -3.62 10.01 -20.87
CA ARG A 103 -2.83 10.02 -22.11
C ARG A 103 -3.36 10.98 -23.17
N GLU A 104 -4.68 11.21 -23.21
CA GLU A 104 -5.32 12.00 -24.27
C GLU A 104 -5.15 13.51 -24.11
N ASN A 105 -4.84 13.98 -22.89
CA ASN A 105 -4.70 15.41 -22.56
C ASN A 105 -3.24 15.82 -22.25
N GLU A 106 -2.25 14.95 -22.51
CA GLU A 106 -0.85 15.18 -22.12
C GLU A 106 -0.05 16.04 -23.12
N HIS A 107 0.58 17.10 -22.62
CA HIS A 107 1.53 17.91 -23.37
C HIS A 107 2.82 17.12 -23.66
N PHE A 108 3.38 17.28 -24.86
CA PHE A 108 4.50 16.49 -25.37
C PHE A 108 5.74 16.45 -24.45
N SER A 109 6.00 17.55 -23.72
CA SER A 109 7.15 17.71 -22.82
C SER A 109 7.11 16.82 -21.56
N HIS A 110 5.95 16.31 -21.16
CA HIS A 110 5.79 15.53 -19.91
C HIS A 110 5.53 14.04 -20.14
N ARG A 111 5.57 13.58 -21.40
CA ARG A 111 5.25 12.20 -21.78
C ARG A 111 6.10 11.15 -21.07
N THR A 112 7.38 11.41 -20.84
CA THR A 112 8.30 10.46 -20.19
C THR A 112 8.05 10.36 -18.68
N ALA A 113 7.85 11.48 -17.99
CA ALA A 113 7.56 11.51 -16.56
C ALA A 113 6.20 10.85 -16.24
N HIS A 114 5.17 11.13 -17.06
CA HIS A 114 3.86 10.50 -16.88
C HIS A 114 3.86 9.01 -17.27
N ALA A 115 4.62 8.59 -18.28
CA ALA A 115 4.79 7.18 -18.60
C ALA A 115 5.43 6.41 -17.43
N ALA A 116 6.43 6.99 -16.76
CA ALA A 116 7.04 6.38 -15.57
C ALA A 116 6.03 6.25 -14.40
N ARG A 117 5.23 7.30 -14.15
CA ARG A 117 4.19 7.28 -13.11
C ARG A 117 3.13 6.21 -13.38
N ARG A 118 2.61 6.15 -14.61
CA ARG A 118 1.63 5.14 -15.05
C ARG A 118 2.17 3.72 -14.94
N LEU A 119 3.44 3.52 -15.30
CA LEU A 119 4.07 2.21 -15.21
C LEU A 119 4.32 1.81 -13.74
N SER A 120 4.55 2.75 -12.84
CA SER A 120 4.60 2.52 -11.39
C SER A 120 3.21 2.14 -10.83
N GLU A 121 2.18 2.94 -11.13
CA GLU A 121 0.79 2.67 -10.72
C GLU A 121 0.29 1.31 -11.25
N ALA A 122 0.61 0.97 -12.51
CA ALA A 122 0.26 -0.33 -13.10
C ALA A 122 0.99 -1.51 -12.44
N ARG A 123 2.21 -1.30 -11.91
CA ARG A 123 2.93 -2.32 -11.12
C ARG A 123 2.32 -2.50 -9.74
N GLU A 124 1.94 -1.41 -9.07
CA GLU A 124 1.29 -1.47 -7.75
C GLU A 124 -0.04 -2.25 -7.80
N LEU A 125 -0.80 -2.06 -8.89
CA LEU A 125 -2.04 -2.77 -9.17
C LEU A 125 -1.84 -4.22 -9.67
N GLY A 126 -0.60 -4.67 -9.90
CA GLY A 126 -0.30 -6.01 -10.39
C GLY A 126 -0.64 -6.26 -11.86
N ILE A 127 -0.90 -5.20 -12.63
CA ILE A 127 -1.24 -5.28 -14.06
C ILE A 127 0.01 -5.43 -14.93
N ALA A 128 1.11 -4.77 -14.53
CA ALA A 128 2.40 -4.80 -15.20
C ALA A 128 3.42 -5.64 -14.41
N THR A 129 4.38 -6.24 -15.12
CA THR A 129 5.47 -7.02 -14.53
C THR A 129 6.20 -6.21 -13.45
N PRO A 130 6.43 -6.76 -12.24
CA PRO A 130 7.14 -6.06 -11.18
C PRO A 130 8.50 -5.57 -11.70
N ALA A 131 8.96 -4.42 -11.19
CA ALA A 131 10.29 -3.93 -11.54
C ALA A 131 11.31 -5.04 -11.23
N PRO A 132 12.31 -5.27 -12.10
CA PRO A 132 13.43 -6.12 -11.70
C PRO A 132 13.96 -5.55 -10.40
N ALA A 133 14.10 -6.40 -9.37
CA ALA A 133 14.62 -5.99 -8.08
C ALA A 133 15.86 -5.12 -8.32
N GLN A 134 15.83 -3.86 -7.85
CA GLN A 134 17.04 -3.07 -7.82
C GLN A 134 18.02 -3.88 -6.99
N ASP A 135 19.12 -4.26 -7.62
CA ASP A 135 20.13 -5.15 -7.06
C ASP A 135 20.79 -4.39 -5.89
N GLU A 136 20.21 -4.50 -4.69
CA GLU A 136 20.50 -3.70 -3.48
C GLU A 136 21.95 -3.81 -3.01
N LEU A 137 22.68 -4.79 -3.54
CA LEU A 137 24.08 -5.00 -3.25
C LEU A 137 24.93 -3.84 -3.79
N SER A 138 25.55 -3.09 -2.87
CA SER A 138 26.52 -2.07 -3.25
C SER A 138 27.74 -2.72 -3.92
N ARG A 139 28.53 -1.91 -4.64
CA ARG A 139 29.75 -2.39 -5.30
C ARG A 139 30.70 -3.07 -4.32
N ASN A 140 30.77 -2.60 -3.08
CA ASN A 140 31.65 -3.15 -2.05
C ASN A 140 31.16 -4.52 -1.57
N ASP A 141 29.85 -4.68 -1.37
CA ASP A 141 29.25 -5.95 -0.93
C ASP A 141 29.45 -7.04 -1.98
N ARG A 142 29.35 -6.67 -3.27
CA ARG A 142 29.65 -7.59 -4.39
C ARG A 142 31.12 -8.02 -4.41
N LEU A 143 32.06 -7.14 -4.05
CA LEU A 143 33.48 -7.47 -3.96
C LEU A 143 33.78 -8.38 -2.77
N GLU A 144 33.07 -8.21 -1.64
CA GLU A 144 33.18 -9.12 -0.50
C GLU A 144 32.63 -10.51 -0.83
N MET A 145 31.48 -10.60 -1.49
CA MET A 145 30.94 -11.88 -1.96
C MET A 145 31.90 -12.61 -2.92
N LEU A 146 32.59 -11.88 -3.81
CA LEU A 146 33.59 -12.49 -4.70
C LEU A 146 34.81 -13.04 -3.96
N LYS A 147 35.11 -12.58 -2.74
CA LYS A 147 36.21 -13.14 -1.93
C LYS A 147 35.84 -14.49 -1.32
N GLU A 148 34.54 -14.72 -1.07
CA GLU A 148 34.03 -15.96 -0.48
C GLU A 148 33.87 -17.08 -1.53
N VAL A 149 33.78 -16.72 -2.82
CA VAL A 149 33.74 -17.68 -3.93
C VAL A 149 35.12 -18.30 -4.15
N LYS A 150 35.21 -19.60 -3.86
CA LYS A 150 36.46 -20.38 -3.95
C LYS A 150 36.81 -20.80 -5.37
N ASP A 151 35.82 -20.99 -6.24
CA ASP A 151 36.04 -21.35 -7.64
C ASP A 151 36.44 -20.12 -8.49
N PRO A 152 37.64 -20.10 -9.09
CA PRO A 152 38.09 -18.96 -9.90
C PRO A 152 37.22 -18.70 -11.13
N ALA A 153 36.63 -19.73 -11.74
CA ALA A 153 35.81 -19.58 -12.93
C ALA A 153 34.45 -18.95 -12.61
N GLU A 154 33.78 -19.44 -11.57
CA GLU A 154 32.53 -18.86 -11.05
C GLU A 154 32.72 -17.42 -10.57
N ARG A 155 33.85 -17.12 -9.90
CA ARG A 155 34.21 -15.77 -9.47
C ARG A 155 34.34 -14.79 -10.64
N LEU A 156 34.98 -15.20 -11.74
CA LEU A 156 35.11 -14.36 -12.94
C LEU A 156 33.77 -14.16 -13.65
N ALA A 157 32.93 -15.19 -13.71
CA ALA A 157 31.60 -15.09 -14.30
C ALA A 157 30.70 -14.11 -13.54
N LEU A 158 30.71 -14.18 -12.20
CA LEU A 158 29.97 -13.24 -11.33
C LEU A 158 30.50 -11.81 -11.43
N ALA A 159 31.83 -11.63 -11.48
CA ALA A 159 32.44 -10.32 -11.63
C ALA A 159 32.08 -9.62 -12.96
N ARG A 160 31.97 -10.40 -14.05
CA ARG A 160 31.47 -9.91 -15.35
C ARG A 160 29.98 -9.63 -15.33
N LYS A 161 29.17 -10.52 -14.73
CA LYS A 161 27.72 -10.33 -14.57
C LYS A 161 27.38 -9.05 -13.80
N TRP A 162 28.19 -8.71 -12.81
CA TRP A 162 28.06 -7.48 -12.02
C TRP A 162 28.83 -6.27 -12.57
N ASN A 163 29.43 -6.39 -13.77
CA ASN A 163 30.15 -5.33 -14.46
C ASN A 163 31.31 -4.72 -13.64
N LEU A 164 31.89 -5.50 -12.73
CA LEU A 164 33.02 -5.09 -11.88
C LEU A 164 34.35 -5.13 -12.64
N ILE A 165 34.41 -5.95 -13.69
CA ILE A 165 35.56 -6.14 -14.57
C ILE A 165 35.02 -6.10 -16.01
N LYS A 166 35.70 -5.36 -16.89
CA LYS A 166 35.40 -5.32 -18.32
C LYS A 166 36.10 -6.46 -19.06
#